data_AF-A0A3D1TWZ8-F1
#
_entry.id   AF-A0A3D1TWZ8-F1
#
_cell.length_a   1.000
_cell.length_b   1.000
_cell.length_c   1.000
_cell.angle_alpha   90.00
_cell.angle_beta   90.00
_cell.angle_gamma   90.00
#
_symmetry.space_group_name_H-M   'P 1'
#
loop_
_entity.id
_entity.type
_entity.pdbx_description
1 polymer ?
#
loop_
_entity_poly.entity_id
_entity_poly.type
_entity_poly.pdbx_seq_one_letter_code
_entity_poly.pdbx_strand_id
1 'polypeptide(L)'
;ANVGHESYFDSMTHFDFKTLLPALLQVEDRVSMAHGLESRVPFLDHRIVELAATIPADIKFENGNMKHVLRTAMRSKLPARIFD
;
A
#
# COMPACT_ATOMS: atom_id res chain seq x y z
N ALA A 1 -4.89 -8.75 -12.96
CA ALA A 1 -5.68 -7.88 -12.06
C ALA A 1 -6.52 -8.77 -11.17
N ASN A 2 -6.36 -8.70 -9.85
CA ASN A 2 -7.07 -9.56 -8.91
C ASN A 2 -8.57 -9.28 -8.76
N VAL A 3 -9.08 -8.32 -9.53
CA VAL A 3 -10.48 -7.89 -9.62
C VAL A 3 -11.44 -9.02 -10.09
N GLY A 4 -10.93 -10.23 -10.38
CA GLY A 4 -11.72 -11.38 -10.84
C GLY A 4 -12.17 -12.37 -9.75
N HIS A 5 -11.57 -12.35 -8.55
CA HIS A 5 -12.00 -13.19 -7.42
C HIS A 5 -12.68 -12.30 -6.37
N GLU A 6 -13.91 -12.64 -5.97
CA GLU A 6 -14.86 -11.86 -5.15
C GLU A 6 -14.40 -11.51 -3.72
N SER A 7 -13.17 -11.06 -3.51
CA SER A 7 -12.75 -10.49 -2.24
C SER A 7 -13.17 -9.03 -2.15
N TYR A 8 -14.02 -8.73 -1.16
CA TYR A 8 -14.45 -7.36 -0.85
C TYR A 8 -13.27 -6.39 -0.68
N PHE A 9 -12.16 -6.87 -0.11
CA PHE A 9 -10.95 -6.06 0.08
C PHE A 9 -10.27 -5.66 -1.23
N ASP A 10 -10.33 -6.48 -2.27
CA ASP A 10 -9.73 -6.14 -3.57
C ASP A 10 -10.54 -5.04 -4.27
N SER A 11 -11.88 -5.16 -4.23
CA SER A 11 -12.80 -4.11 -4.71
C SER A 11 -12.61 -2.79 -3.96
N MET A 12 -12.47 -2.83 -2.63
CA MET A 12 -12.21 -1.65 -1.80
C MET A 12 -10.86 -1.00 -2.15
N THR A 13 -9.79 -1.79 -2.20
CA THR A 13 -8.44 -1.27 -2.52
C THR A 13 -8.39 -0.67 -3.93
N HIS A 14 -9.08 -1.29 -4.89
CA HIS A 14 -9.19 -0.78 -6.26
C HIS A 14 -9.99 0.53 -6.33
N PHE A 15 -11.08 0.64 -5.56
CA PHE A 15 -11.83 1.88 -5.43
C PHE A 15 -10.94 2.99 -4.88
N ASP A 16 -10.27 2.75 -3.74
CA ASP A 16 -9.37 3.73 -3.11
C ASP A 16 -8.25 4.16 -4.04
N PHE A 17 -7.66 3.22 -4.80
CA PHE A 17 -6.63 3.53 -5.79
C PHE A 17 -7.13 4.49 -6.87
N LYS A 18 -8.41 4.38 -7.28
CA LYS A 18 -8.98 5.22 -8.33
C LYS A 18 -9.58 6.53 -7.84
N THR A 19 -10.12 6.57 -6.63
CA THR A 19 -10.93 7.72 -6.16
C THR A 19 -10.24 8.50 -5.05
N LEU A 20 -9.62 7.82 -4.09
CA LEU A 20 -9.05 8.44 -2.90
C LEU A 20 -7.58 8.82 -3.10
N LEU A 21 -6.79 7.92 -3.69
CA LEU A 21 -5.35 8.09 -3.84
C LEU A 21 -4.94 9.38 -4.59
N PRO A 22 -5.59 9.77 -5.71
CA PRO A 22 -5.23 11.02 -6.40
C PRO A 22 -5.39 12.26 -5.51
N ALA A 23 -6.44 12.30 -4.68
CA ALA A 23 -6.67 13.42 -3.77
C ALA A 23 -5.61 13.47 -2.67
N LEU A 24 -5.19 12.32 -2.13
CA LEU A 24 -4.12 12.25 -1.13
C LEU A 24 -2.77 12.70 -1.69
N LEU A 25 -2.45 12.34 -2.93
CA LEU A 25 -1.22 12.76 -3.59
C LEU A 25 -1.18 14.27 -3.83
N GLN A 26 -2.33 14.87 -4.15
CA GLN A 26 -2.42 16.32 -4.28
C GLN A 26 -2.15 17.05 -2.96
N VAL A 27 -2.59 16.49 -1.83
CA VAL A 27 -2.33 17.06 -0.51
C VAL A 27 -0.85 16.92 -0.16
N GLU A 28 -0.27 15.75 -0.39
CA GLU A 28 1.14 15.47 -0.11
C GLU A 28 2.10 16.38 -0.90
N ASP A 29 1.84 16.57 -2.20
CA ASP A 29 2.61 17.48 -3.06
C ASP A 29 2.52 18.94 -2.58
N ARG A 30 1.31 19.43 -2.26
CA ARG A 30 1.11 20.80 -1.76
C ARG A 30 1.80 21.05 -0.42
N VAL A 31 1.72 20.10 0.50
CA VAL A 31 2.29 20.26 1.86
C VAL A 31 3.81 20.22 1.82
N SER A 32 4.38 19.30 1.03
CA SER A 32 5.84 19.19 0.88
C SER A 32 6.43 20.41 0.17
N MET A 33 5.83 20.82 -0.96
CA MET A 33 6.27 21.99 -1.72
C MET A 33 6.08 23.32 -0.97
N ALA A 34 5.09 23.41 -0.06
CA ALA A 34 4.96 24.57 0.84
C ALA A 34 6.19 24.78 1.73
N HIS A 35 7.00 23.73 1.94
CA HIS A 35 8.25 23.77 2.70
C HIS A 35 9.48 23.63 1.79
N GLY A 36 9.32 23.74 0.48
CA GLY A 36 10.40 23.57 -0.50
C GLY A 36 10.99 22.15 -0.55
N LEU A 37 10.24 21.14 -0.09
CA LEU A 37 10.66 19.75 -0.06
C LEU A 37 10.06 18.99 -1.24
N GLU A 38 10.89 18.22 -1.93
CA GLU A 38 10.43 17.27 -2.94
C GLU A 38 10.29 15.87 -2.31
N SER A 39 9.11 15.58 -1.80
CA SER A 39 8.82 14.28 -1.17
C SER A 39 8.60 13.20 -2.24
N ARG A 40 9.03 11.97 -1.94
CA ARG A 40 8.91 10.82 -2.83
C ARG A 40 8.05 9.75 -2.17
N VAL A 41 7.24 9.07 -2.99
CA VAL A 41 6.28 8.04 -2.56
C VAL A 41 6.72 6.64 -3.03
N PRO A 42 7.76 6.03 -2.44
CA PRO A 42 8.39 4.82 -2.97
C PRO A 42 7.47 3.60 -3.04
N PHE A 43 6.45 3.53 -2.19
CA PHE A 43 5.47 2.43 -2.22
C PHE A 43 4.52 2.48 -3.42
N LEU A 44 4.42 3.62 -4.11
CA LEU A 44 3.61 3.78 -5.33
C LEU A 44 4.41 3.55 -6.62
N ASP A 45 5.60 2.95 -6.52
CA ASP A 45 6.28 2.47 -7.72
C ASP A 45 5.42 1.43 -8.45
N HIS A 46 5.36 1.56 -9.78
CA HIS A 46 4.54 0.70 -10.64
C HIS A 46 4.78 -0.79 -10.39
N ARG A 47 6.04 -1.22 -10.20
CA ARG A 47 6.39 -2.64 -10.00
C ARG A 47 5.84 -3.16 -8.68
N ILE A 48 5.85 -2.32 -7.65
CA ILE A 48 5.33 -2.65 -6.32
C ILE A 48 3.80 -2.74 -6.37
N VAL A 49 3.16 -1.76 -7.00
CA VAL A 49 1.69 -1.71 -7.12
C VAL A 49 1.17 -2.87 -7.95
N GLU A 50 1.80 -3.18 -9.08
CA GLU A 50 1.44 -4.32 -9.94
C GLU A 50 1.57 -5.63 -9.19
N LEU A 51 2.68 -5.84 -8.46
CA LEU A 51 2.85 -7.01 -7.60
C LEU A 51 1.76 -7.07 -6.53
N ALA A 52 1.51 -5.98 -5.80
CA ALA A 52 0.48 -5.93 -4.77
C ALA A 52 -0.94 -6.24 -5.30
N ALA A 53 -1.22 -5.83 -6.55
CA ALA A 53 -2.47 -6.12 -7.26
C ALA A 53 -2.58 -7.56 -7.76
N THR A 54 -1.51 -8.36 -7.72
CA THR A 54 -1.51 -9.81 -8.03
C THR A 54 -1.57 -10.72 -6.81
N ILE A 55 -1.35 -10.22 -5.60
CA ILE A 55 -1.40 -11.04 -4.38
C ILE A 55 -2.86 -11.33 -3.97
N PRO A 56 -3.26 -12.58 -3.68
CA PRO A 56 -4.59 -12.88 -3.14
C PRO A 56 -4.87 -12.15 -1.82
N ALA A 57 -6.13 -11.73 -1.60
CA ALA A 57 -6.50 -10.96 -0.40
C ALA A 57 -6.21 -11.71 0.91
N ASP A 58 -6.42 -13.02 0.95
CA ASP A 58 -6.17 -13.87 2.13
C ASP A 58 -4.70 -13.84 2.56
N ILE A 59 -3.78 -13.66 1.60
CA ILE A 59 -2.34 -13.53 1.86
C ILE A 59 -2.00 -12.08 2.24
N LYS A 60 -2.64 -11.08 1.61
CA LYS A 60 -2.45 -9.66 1.95
C LYS A 60 -2.82 -9.36 3.41
N PHE A 61 -3.89 -9.99 3.90
CA PHE A 61 -4.56 -9.69 5.17
C PHE A 61 -4.70 -10.92 6.09
N GLU A 62 -3.67 -11.75 6.16
CA GLU A 62 -3.70 -13.00 6.95
C GLU A 62 -4.14 -12.74 8.41
N ASN A 63 -5.18 -13.45 8.85
CA ASN A 63 -5.76 -13.37 10.21
C ASN A 63 -6.16 -11.94 10.63
N GLY A 64 -6.59 -11.09 9.69
CA GLY A 64 -6.97 -9.70 9.96
C GLY A 64 -5.78 -8.78 10.22
N ASN A 65 -4.54 -9.26 10.05
CA ASN A 65 -3.36 -8.42 10.20
C ASN A 65 -3.15 -7.55 8.97
N MET A 66 -3.29 -6.24 9.16
CA MET A 66 -2.97 -5.26 8.13
C MET A 66 -1.48 -5.30 7.77
N LYS A 67 -1.18 -5.09 6.49
CA LYS A 67 0.20 -5.02 5.96
C LYS A 67 1.01 -6.29 6.23
N HIS A 68 0.36 -7.46 6.36
CA HIS A 68 1.02 -8.72 6.71
C HIS A 68 2.24 -8.99 5.80
N VAL A 69 2.04 -8.95 4.48
CA VAL A 69 3.10 -9.21 3.48
C VAL A 69 4.29 -8.28 3.67
N LEU A 70 4.04 -6.97 3.86
CA LEU A 70 5.10 -5.98 4.06
C LEU A 70 5.86 -6.21 5.37
N ARG A 71 5.14 -6.50 6.46
CA ARG A 71 5.75 -6.78 7.76
C ARG A 71 6.63 -8.03 7.68
N THR A 72 6.12 -9.11 7.10
CA THR A 72 6.85 -10.36 6.92
C THR A 72 8.10 -10.17 6.07
N ALA A 73 8.02 -9.40 4.96
CA ALA A 73 9.17 -9.08 4.12
C ALA A 73 10.26 -8.28 4.87
N MET A 74 9.88 -7.44 5.83
CA MET A 74 10.81 -6.59 6.58
C MET A 74 11.35 -7.23 7.88
N ARG A 75 10.86 -8.41 8.29
CA ARG A 75 11.28 -9.07 9.55
C ARG A 75 12.79 -9.27 9.67
N SER A 76 13.48 -9.48 8.55
CA SER A 76 14.95 -9.65 8.53
C SER A 76 15.73 -8.32 8.48
N LYS A 77 15.05 -7.20 8.25
CA LYS A 77 15.65 -5.87 8.05
C LYS A 77 15.46 -4.94 9.24
N LEU A 78 14.46 -5.19 10.09
CA LEU A 78 14.11 -4.35 11.23
C LEU A 78 14.24 -5.11 12.55
N PRO A 79 14.62 -4.45 13.66
CA PRO A 79 14.61 -5.06 14.98
C PRO A 79 13.23 -5.59 15.39
N ALA A 80 13.19 -6.70 16.13
CA ALA A 80 11.95 -7.36 16.55
C ALA A 80 10.96 -6.41 17.25
N ARG A 81 11.47 -5.47 18.07
CA ARG A 81 10.69 -4.44 18.79
C ARG A 81 9.81 -3.53 17.93
N ILE A 82 10.01 -3.50 16.60
CA ILE A 82 9.18 -2.71 15.68
C ILE A 82 7.92 -3.48 15.27
N PHE A 83 7.92 -4.80 15.45
CA PHE A 83 6.81 -5.69 15.09
C PHE A 83 5.91 -6.05 16.28
N ASP A 84 6.30 -5.65 17.49
CA ASP A 84 5.50 -5.76 18.71
C ASP A 84 4.37 -4.73 18.74
#